data_AF-A0A3C0ARH7-F1
#
_entry.id   AF-A0A3C0ARH7-F1
#
_cell.length_a   1.000
_cell.length_b   1.000
_cell.length_c   1.000
_cell.angle_alpha   90.00
_cell.angle_beta   90.00
_cell.angle_gamma   90.00
#
_symmetry.space_group_name_H-M   'P 1'
#
loop_
_entity.id
_entity.type
_entity.pdbx_description
1 polymer ?
#
loop_
_entity_poly.entity_id
_entity_poly.type
_entity_poly.pdbx_seq_one_letter_code
_entity_poly.pdbx_strand_id
1 'polypeptide(L)'
;MGCYVASFGPPDLDATQEKRAGMFSRNSSTRPRDVVDGLSNTLCVGERQNGVFRNGAAHGNHFEYETTWAGAVREITDATDDHGHMILFQTGHVPNNPASDDRDVSAPHVGFAQFLLGDGSVRLIGSSIDFGLYSALGTIAGGEVIGEY
;
A
#
# COMPACT_ATOMS: atom_id res chain seq x y z
N MET A 1 13.82 3.46 -11.06
CA MET A 1 13.48 2.07 -11.47
C MET A 1 12.17 1.73 -10.76
N GLY A 2 11.18 1.19 -11.45
CA GLY A 2 9.91 0.79 -10.82
C GLY A 2 10.07 -0.55 -10.10
N CYS A 3 9.60 -0.62 -8.87
CA CYS A 3 9.36 -1.81 -8.09
C CYS A 3 7.85 -1.87 -7.74
N TYR A 4 7.45 -2.86 -6.96
CA TYR A 4 6.06 -3.04 -6.55
C TYR A 4 6.00 -3.32 -5.04
N VAL A 5 4.85 -3.18 -4.42
CA VAL A 5 4.64 -3.46 -2.99
C VAL A 5 3.22 -3.98 -2.77
N ALA A 6 3.02 -4.81 -1.76
CA ALA A 6 1.76 -5.48 -1.48
C ALA A 6 0.82 -4.65 -0.57
N SER A 7 -0.49 -4.74 -0.76
CA SER A 7 -1.46 -3.89 -0.06
C SER A 7 -1.66 -4.30 1.40
N PHE A 8 -1.33 -3.40 2.33
CA PHE A 8 -1.65 -3.49 3.77
C PHE A 8 -3.02 -2.90 4.13
N GLY A 9 -3.52 -1.99 3.28
CA GLY A 9 -4.81 -1.33 3.43
C GLY A 9 -4.74 0.06 4.08
N PRO A 10 -5.86 0.57 4.62
CA PRO A 10 -5.96 1.94 5.16
C PRO A 10 -5.17 2.30 6.42
N PRO A 11 -4.98 1.39 7.40
CA PRO A 11 -4.35 1.77 8.65
C PRO A 11 -2.90 2.24 8.47
N ASP A 12 -2.45 3.11 9.38
CA ASP A 12 -1.05 3.52 9.46
C ASP A 12 -0.18 2.27 9.71
N LEU A 13 0.71 2.00 8.76
CA LEU A 13 1.52 0.79 8.73
C LEU A 13 2.54 0.72 9.88
N ASP A 14 3.04 1.85 10.34
CA ASP A 14 4.03 1.91 11.42
C ASP A 14 3.36 1.90 12.78
N ALA A 15 2.22 2.59 12.91
CA ALA A 15 1.49 2.66 14.16
C ALA A 15 0.68 1.39 14.44
N THR A 16 0.26 0.67 13.40
CA THR A 16 -0.67 -0.48 13.54
C THR A 16 -0.24 -1.72 12.77
N GLN A 17 1.05 -2.00 12.79
CA GLN A 17 1.78 -3.09 12.15
C GLN A 17 1.13 -4.50 12.11
N GLU A 18 0.27 -4.83 13.07
CA GLU A 18 -0.40 -6.14 13.18
C GLU A 18 -1.80 -6.17 12.57
N LYS A 19 -2.33 -5.03 12.11
CA LYS A 19 -3.64 -4.99 11.45
C LYS A 19 -3.61 -5.76 10.13
N ARG A 20 -4.77 -6.34 9.79
CA ARG A 20 -4.97 -7.16 8.60
C ARG A 20 -6.14 -6.62 7.79
N ALA A 21 -6.02 -5.35 7.36
CA ALA A 21 -7.10 -4.65 6.68
C ALA A 21 -7.07 -4.83 5.15
N GLY A 22 -5.88 -4.96 4.57
CA GLY A 22 -5.67 -5.20 3.15
C GLY A 22 -5.34 -6.65 2.80
N MET A 23 -4.98 -6.87 1.54
CA MET A 23 -4.73 -8.20 0.98
C MET A 23 -3.57 -8.92 1.69
N PHE A 24 -2.55 -8.18 2.13
CA PHE A 24 -1.35 -8.73 2.76
C PHE A 24 -1.01 -8.01 4.07
N SER A 25 -0.39 -8.73 4.99
CA SER A 25 0.26 -8.20 6.19
C SER A 25 1.41 -9.13 6.56
N ARG A 26 2.31 -8.69 7.46
CA ARG A 26 3.41 -9.57 7.91
C ARG A 26 2.82 -10.83 8.55
N ASN A 27 3.36 -11.99 8.19
CA ASN A 27 2.93 -13.30 8.69
C ASN A 27 1.41 -13.58 8.52
N SER A 28 0.81 -13.09 7.44
CA SER A 28 -0.62 -13.26 7.17
C SER A 28 -0.94 -14.39 6.19
N SER A 29 -2.19 -14.84 6.23
CA SER A 29 -2.76 -15.78 5.27
C SER A 29 -4.17 -15.31 4.93
N THR A 30 -4.30 -14.54 3.84
CA THR A 30 -5.57 -14.04 3.34
C THR A 30 -6.07 -15.00 2.27
N ARG A 31 -7.30 -15.52 2.40
CA ARG A 31 -7.90 -16.41 1.41
C ARG A 31 -8.88 -15.61 0.54
N PRO A 32 -9.15 -16.03 -0.71
CA PRO A 32 -10.12 -15.33 -1.57
C PRO A 32 -11.49 -15.10 -0.94
N ARG A 33 -11.98 -16.05 -0.13
CA ARG A 33 -13.25 -15.93 0.59
C ARG A 33 -13.27 -14.87 1.70
N ASP A 34 -12.09 -14.43 2.15
CA ASP A 34 -11.94 -13.42 3.20
C ASP A 34 -12.03 -12.00 2.59
N VAL A 35 -11.96 -11.88 1.25
CA VAL A 35 -12.07 -10.62 0.49
C VAL A 35 -13.53 -10.39 0.10
N VAL A 36 -14.33 -9.95 1.06
CA VAL A 36 -15.79 -9.76 0.90
C VAL A 36 -16.14 -8.47 0.17
N ASP A 37 -15.23 -7.50 0.08
CA ASP A 37 -15.40 -6.29 -0.74
C ASP A 37 -15.25 -6.56 -2.25
N GLY A 38 -14.82 -7.78 -2.59
CA GLY A 38 -14.70 -8.29 -3.94
C GLY A 38 -13.29 -8.19 -4.51
N LEU A 39 -12.78 -9.30 -5.04
CA LEU A 39 -11.42 -9.40 -5.59
C LEU A 39 -11.14 -8.37 -6.70
N SER A 40 -12.14 -8.01 -7.50
CA SER A 40 -12.02 -7.02 -8.58
C SER A 40 -12.07 -5.56 -8.11
N ASN A 41 -12.22 -5.33 -6.80
CA ASN A 41 -12.30 -4.01 -6.17
C ASN A 41 -11.33 -3.84 -4.99
N THR A 42 -10.44 -4.82 -4.76
CA THR A 42 -9.44 -4.74 -3.69
C THR A 42 -8.04 -4.69 -4.29
N LEU A 43 -7.26 -3.69 -3.89
CA LEU A 43 -5.85 -3.54 -4.25
C LEU A 43 -5.04 -4.70 -3.68
N CYS A 44 -4.22 -5.31 -4.53
CA CYS A 44 -3.35 -6.42 -4.20
C CYS A 44 -1.89 -5.97 -4.17
N VAL A 45 -1.43 -5.32 -5.25
CA VAL A 45 -0.05 -4.82 -5.41
C VAL A 45 -0.09 -3.44 -6.05
N GLY A 46 0.74 -2.51 -5.59
CA GLY A 46 0.90 -1.17 -6.15
C GLY A 46 2.32 -0.90 -6.62
N GLU A 47 2.48 -0.05 -7.63
CA GLU A 47 3.77 0.43 -8.12
C GLU A 47 4.48 1.30 -7.08
N ARG A 48 5.78 1.09 -6.89
CA ARG A 48 6.62 1.95 -6.07
C ARG A 48 7.93 2.23 -6.82
N GLN A 49 8.58 3.36 -6.56
CA GLN A 49 9.93 3.64 -7.02
C GLN A 49 10.89 3.45 -5.85
N ASN A 50 12.14 3.14 -6.12
CA ASN A 50 13.20 3.20 -5.12
C ASN A 50 14.00 4.49 -5.31
N GLY A 51 14.15 5.30 -4.25
CA GLY A 51 14.80 6.62 -4.28
C GLY A 51 14.14 7.67 -3.39
N VAL A 52 14.57 8.93 -3.47
CA VAL A 52 14.13 10.01 -2.54
C VAL A 52 12.62 10.24 -2.55
N PHE A 53 12.05 10.55 -1.39
CA PHE A 53 10.66 10.96 -1.25
C PHE A 53 10.30 12.17 -2.12
N ARG A 54 9.04 12.24 -2.57
CA ARG A 54 8.60 13.28 -3.50
C ARG A 54 8.75 14.71 -2.95
N ASN A 55 8.55 14.91 -1.65
CA ASN A 55 8.76 16.21 -1.00
C ASN A 55 10.14 16.35 -0.32
N GLY A 56 11.00 15.33 -0.42
CA GLY A 56 12.30 15.32 0.29
C GLY A 56 12.19 15.47 1.81
N ALA A 57 11.01 15.21 2.39
CA ALA A 57 10.76 15.34 3.81
C ALA A 57 11.27 14.11 4.56
N ALA A 58 12.15 14.28 5.55
CA ALA A 58 12.57 13.18 6.41
C ALA A 58 11.41 12.77 7.33
N HIS A 59 11.03 11.50 7.30
CA HIS A 59 10.02 10.91 8.18
C HIS A 59 10.74 10.03 9.20
N GLY A 60 11.13 10.64 10.33
CA GLY A 60 11.96 9.97 11.33
C GLY A 60 13.34 9.62 10.76
N ASN A 61 13.68 8.32 10.72
CA ASN A 61 14.94 7.81 10.20
C ASN A 61 14.88 7.41 8.72
N HIS A 62 13.73 7.55 8.06
CA HIS A 62 13.56 7.24 6.64
C HIS A 62 13.66 8.50 5.78
N PHE A 63 14.33 8.36 4.63
CA PHE A 63 14.63 9.47 3.71
C PHE A 63 14.41 9.09 2.23
N GLU A 64 14.18 7.81 1.95
CA GLU A 64 14.00 7.25 0.61
C GLU A 64 12.88 6.20 0.63
N TYR A 65 12.22 6.00 -0.51
CA TYR A 65 11.37 4.85 -0.74
C TYR A 65 12.24 3.60 -0.78
N GLU A 66 12.04 2.71 0.17
CA GLU A 66 12.80 1.47 0.28
C GLU A 66 11.91 0.28 -0.06
N THR A 67 12.43 -0.63 -0.89
CA THR A 67 11.73 -1.88 -1.21
C THR A 67 12.65 -3.07 -1.31
N THR A 68 12.24 -4.17 -0.69
CA THR A 68 12.77 -5.51 -0.94
C THR A 68 11.59 -6.43 -1.26
N TRP A 69 11.78 -7.49 -2.03
CA TRP A 69 10.74 -8.51 -2.24
C TRP A 69 11.07 -9.83 -1.54
N ALA A 70 12.27 -9.95 -0.96
CA ALA A 70 12.65 -11.15 -0.23
C ALA A 70 11.82 -11.34 1.06
N GLY A 71 11.12 -10.29 1.51
CA GLY A 71 10.27 -10.28 2.70
C GLY A 71 10.63 -9.16 3.67
N ALA A 72 9.71 -8.84 4.57
CA ALA A 72 10.00 -8.11 5.81
C ALA A 72 9.63 -9.01 6.99
N VAL A 73 10.65 -9.51 7.68
CA VAL A 73 10.48 -10.32 8.88
C VAL A 73 10.33 -9.38 10.06
N ARG A 74 9.26 -9.53 10.83
CA ARG A 74 9.08 -8.76 12.05
C ARG A 74 10.11 -9.17 13.10
N GLU A 75 10.84 -8.21 13.65
CA GLU A 75 11.70 -8.40 14.81
C GLU A 75 10.82 -8.63 16.05
N ILE A 76 10.96 -9.79 16.67
CA ILE A 76 10.09 -10.21 17.78
C ILE A 76 10.37 -9.42 19.06
N THR A 77 11.60 -8.93 19.21
CA THR A 77 12.03 -8.18 20.40
C THR A 77 11.84 -6.67 20.28
N ASP A 78 11.48 -6.19 19.08
CA ASP A 78 11.23 -4.78 18.81
C ASP A 78 9.76 -4.57 18.45
N ALA A 79 8.98 -4.11 19.43
CA ALA A 79 7.57 -3.80 19.21
C ALA A 79 7.37 -2.65 18.22
N THR A 80 8.39 -1.81 18.00
CA THR A 80 8.37 -0.64 17.11
C THR A 80 8.87 -0.93 15.70
N ASP A 81 9.31 -2.15 15.40
CA ASP A 81 9.83 -2.55 14.08
C ASP A 81 8.84 -2.27 12.93
N ASP A 82 9.15 -1.23 12.16
CA ASP A 82 8.36 -0.61 11.10
C ASP A 82 8.67 -1.13 9.69
N HIS A 83 9.68 -2.00 9.52
CA HIS A 83 10.16 -2.46 8.22
C HIS A 83 9.13 -3.22 7.35
N GLY A 84 7.89 -3.38 7.80
CA GLY A 84 6.79 -3.85 6.96
C GLY A 84 6.64 -3.03 5.67
N HIS A 85 6.94 -1.73 5.70
CA HIS A 85 6.87 -0.83 4.55
C HIS A 85 7.84 -1.19 3.41
N MET A 86 8.85 -2.02 3.67
CA MET A 86 9.80 -2.50 2.67
C MET A 86 9.15 -3.44 1.64
N ILE A 87 8.03 -4.09 1.99
CA ILE A 87 7.27 -4.99 1.11
C ILE A 87 5.80 -4.58 0.99
N LEU A 88 5.30 -3.74 1.88
CA LEU A 88 3.89 -3.37 1.97
C LEU A 88 3.66 -1.89 1.68
N PHE A 89 2.47 -1.54 1.21
CA PHE A 89 2.00 -0.16 1.16
C PHE A 89 0.68 0.02 1.91
N GLN A 90 0.51 1.21 2.47
CA GLN A 90 -0.75 1.70 3.00
C GLN A 90 -1.50 2.57 1.98
N THR A 91 -2.80 2.75 2.19
CA THR A 91 -3.65 3.64 1.38
C THR A 91 -3.91 4.99 2.06
N GLY A 92 -2.97 5.45 2.89
CA GLY A 92 -3.04 6.71 3.64
C GLY A 92 -2.89 7.96 2.78
N HIS A 93 -2.26 7.83 1.61
CA HIS A 93 -2.21 8.87 0.59
C HIS A 93 -2.51 8.32 -0.80
N VAL A 94 -3.25 9.09 -1.61
CA VAL A 94 -3.49 8.77 -3.02
C VAL A 94 -2.17 8.63 -3.80
N PRO A 95 -2.16 7.91 -4.94
CA PRO A 95 -0.92 7.62 -5.67
C PRO A 95 -0.12 8.90 -6.00
N ASN A 96 1.20 8.87 -5.76
CA ASN A 96 2.10 10.01 -6.00
C ASN A 96 1.75 11.31 -5.26
N ASN A 97 1.03 11.24 -4.15
CA ASN A 97 0.77 12.43 -3.35
C ASN A 97 2.09 13.09 -2.92
N PRO A 98 2.21 14.42 -2.92
CA PRO A 98 3.40 15.10 -2.41
C PRO A 98 3.71 14.76 -0.94
N ALA A 99 2.71 14.46 -0.13
CA ALA A 99 2.86 14.05 1.26
C ALA A 99 3.20 12.55 1.42
N SER A 100 3.29 11.78 0.33
CA SER A 100 3.61 10.36 0.41
C SER A 100 5.01 10.09 0.96
N ASP A 101 5.11 9.06 1.79
CA ASP A 101 6.34 8.59 2.42
C ASP A 101 6.67 7.14 2.03
N ASP A 102 7.65 6.55 2.69
CA ASP A 102 8.10 5.16 2.57
C ASP A 102 7.05 4.13 2.94
N ARG A 103 5.79 4.48 3.21
CA ARG A 103 4.66 3.54 3.33
C ARG A 103 3.66 3.61 2.17
N ASP A 104 3.76 4.62 1.30
CA ASP A 104 2.77 4.83 0.24
C ASP A 104 3.24 4.37 -1.14
N VAL A 105 2.28 4.32 -2.07
CA VAL A 105 2.54 4.11 -3.50
C VAL A 105 3.08 5.36 -4.17
N SER A 106 4.19 5.20 -4.87
CA SER A 106 4.79 6.26 -5.69
C SER A 106 5.40 5.66 -6.94
N ALA A 107 4.79 5.91 -8.10
CA ALA A 107 5.34 5.55 -9.39
C ALA A 107 6.36 6.61 -9.87
N PRO A 108 7.30 6.29 -10.78
CA PRO A 108 8.28 7.26 -11.29
C PRO A 108 7.71 8.24 -12.32
N HIS A 109 6.48 8.02 -12.79
CA HIS A 109 5.80 8.87 -13.77
C HIS A 109 4.79 9.81 -13.08
N VAL A 110 4.23 10.73 -13.86
CA VAL A 110 3.36 11.81 -13.38
C VAL A 110 1.90 11.38 -13.48
N GLY A 111 1.16 11.56 -12.39
CA GLY A 111 -0.31 11.60 -12.41
C GLY A 111 -1.03 10.27 -12.20
N PHE A 112 -0.34 9.13 -12.13
CA PHE A 112 -0.96 7.83 -11.82
C PHE A 112 0.03 6.83 -11.23
N ALA A 113 -0.47 5.69 -10.76
CA ALA A 113 0.31 4.48 -10.50
C ALA A 113 -0.44 3.25 -11.02
N GLN A 114 0.30 2.18 -11.31
CA GLN A 114 -0.28 0.89 -11.69
C GLN A 114 -0.57 0.03 -10.46
N PHE A 115 -1.72 -0.64 -10.48
CA PHE A 115 -2.16 -1.52 -9.43
C PHE A 115 -2.64 -2.86 -9.98
N LEU A 116 -2.24 -3.94 -9.34
CA LEU A 116 -2.86 -5.26 -9.47
C LEU A 116 -4.00 -5.38 -8.48
N LEU A 117 -5.15 -5.88 -8.90
CA LEU A 117 -6.29 -6.20 -8.06
C LEU A 117 -6.30 -7.68 -7.65
N GLY A 118 -7.11 -8.03 -6.66
CA GLY A 118 -7.24 -9.39 -6.14
C GLY A 118 -7.70 -10.43 -7.18
N ASP A 119 -8.37 -10.00 -8.24
CA ASP A 119 -8.81 -10.86 -9.35
C ASP A 119 -7.76 -11.04 -10.47
N GLY A 120 -6.60 -10.39 -10.32
CA GLY A 120 -5.52 -10.43 -11.29
C GLY A 120 -5.62 -9.37 -12.40
N SER A 121 -6.66 -8.54 -12.42
CA SER A 121 -6.73 -7.40 -13.33
C SER A 121 -5.75 -6.30 -12.92
N VAL A 122 -5.22 -5.57 -13.90
CA VAL A 122 -4.34 -4.42 -13.67
C VAL A 122 -5.10 -3.15 -14.02
N ARG A 123 -5.07 -2.17 -13.13
CA ARG A 123 -5.68 -0.85 -13.33
C ARG A 123 -4.68 0.27 -13.13
N LEU A 124 -4.87 1.33 -13.89
CA LEU A 124 -4.19 2.61 -13.70
C LEU A 124 -5.08 3.47 -12.80
N ILE A 125 -4.55 3.88 -11.66
CA ILE A 125 -5.27 4.75 -10.72
C ILE A 125 -4.57 6.10 -10.68
N GLY A 126 -5.33 7.15 -10.98
CA GLY A 126 -4.83 8.52 -11.03
C GLY A 126 -4.56 9.12 -9.65
N SER A 127 -3.61 10.05 -9.58
CA SER A 127 -3.31 10.83 -8.37
C SER A 127 -4.44 11.75 -7.93
N SER A 128 -5.45 11.97 -8.78
CA SER A 128 -6.64 12.77 -8.50
C SER A 128 -7.85 11.95 -8.05
N ILE A 129 -7.69 10.64 -7.81
CA ILE A 129 -8.75 9.79 -7.25
C ILE A 129 -9.25 10.38 -5.92
N ASP A 130 -10.54 10.21 -5.62
CA ASP A 130 -11.06 10.52 -4.30
C ASP A 130 -10.33 9.69 -3.23
N PHE A 131 -9.91 10.34 -2.15
CA PHE A 131 -9.15 9.69 -1.10
C PHE A 131 -9.97 8.59 -0.40
N GLY A 132 -11.26 8.84 -0.16
CA GLY A 132 -12.15 7.85 0.47
C GLY A 132 -12.30 6.61 -0.41
N LEU A 133 -12.46 6.80 -1.72
CA LEU A 133 -12.50 5.71 -2.69
C LEU A 133 -11.18 4.94 -2.72
N TYR A 134 -10.04 5.61 -2.78
CA TYR A 134 -8.73 4.94 -2.78
C TYR A 134 -8.46 4.14 -1.50
N SER A 135 -8.80 4.71 -0.34
CA SER A 135 -8.73 4.02 0.94
C SER A 135 -9.65 2.79 0.95
N ALA A 136 -10.87 2.90 0.43
CA ALA A 136 -11.80 1.79 0.35
C ALA A 136 -11.30 0.67 -0.59
N LEU A 137 -10.58 1.00 -1.68
CA LEU A 137 -9.95 -0.03 -2.50
C LEU A 137 -8.86 -0.81 -1.73
N GLY A 138 -8.33 -0.26 -0.64
CA GLY A 138 -7.34 -0.92 0.21
C GLY A 138 -7.90 -1.98 1.16
N THR A 139 -9.22 -2.07 1.34
CA THR A 139 -9.86 -2.98 2.30
C THR A 139 -10.23 -4.33 1.65
N ILE A 140 -10.15 -5.41 2.45
CA ILE A 140 -10.69 -6.72 2.07
C ILE A 140 -12.11 -6.95 2.62
N ALA A 141 -12.50 -6.23 3.67
CA ALA A 141 -13.75 -6.39 4.38
C ALA A 141 -14.25 -5.11 5.07
N GLY A 142 -14.09 -3.94 4.45
CA GLY A 142 -14.57 -2.66 4.96
C GLY A 142 -16.06 -2.40 4.67
N GLY A 143 -16.66 -3.09 3.69
CA GLY A 143 -18.08 -2.98 3.36
C GLY A 143 -18.47 -1.69 2.65
N GLU A 144 -17.50 -0.97 2.09
CA GLU A 144 -17.73 0.26 1.35
C GLU A 144 -18.36 0.00 -0.03
N VAL A 145 -19.19 0.93 -0.50
CA VAL A 145 -19.70 0.90 -1.88
C VAL A 145 -18.68 1.60 -2.78
N ILE A 146 -18.01 0.81 -3.62
CA ILE A 146 -16.97 1.29 -4.55
C ILE A 146 -17.64 1.82 -5.83
N GLY A 147 -17.37 3.08 -6.17
CA GLY A 147 -17.79 3.72 -7.43
C GLY A 147 -16.87 3.38 -8.61
N GLU A 148 -17.05 4.04 -9.76
CA GLU A 148 -16.10 3.95 -10.88
C GLU A 148 -14.83 4.76 -10.59
N TYR A 149 -13.68 4.26 -11.06
CA TYR A 149 -12.34 4.85 -10.87
C TYR A 149 -11.38 4.45 -11.99
#